data_AF-A0A5N6XIA1-F1
#
_entry.id   AF-A0A5N6XIA1-F1
#
_cell.length_a   1.000
_cell.length_b   1.000
_cell.length_c   1.000
_cell.angle_alpha   90.00
_cell.angle_beta   90.00
_cell.angle_gamma   90.00
#
_symmetry.space_group_name_H-M   'P 1'
#
loop_
_entity.id
_entity.type
_entity.pdbx_description
1 polymer ?
#
loop_
_entity_poly.entity_id
_entity_poly.type
_entity_poly.pdbx_seq_one_letter_code
_entity_poly.pdbx_strand_id
1 'polypeptide(L)'
;MRLQAFIFLLLGLGKSYAAHFSKTCSSYELEGSMLFAKCQESPGKERHTTVDLNKCLGHKEGTLIRGENAIGNLECGFCMLAGTQIQCMCYRGKGVIAPSSPLNLDDVLSNQGGTLACDGQA
;
A
#
# COMPACT_ATOMS: atom_id res chain seq x y z
N MET A 1 -20.25 48.63 10.38
CA MET A 1 -19.47 47.69 11.21
C MET A 1 -20.46 46.62 11.71
N ARG A 2 -20.33 45.32 11.49
CA ARG A 2 -19.23 44.47 11.02
C ARG A 2 -19.82 43.32 10.19
N LEU A 3 -19.24 43.04 9.02
CA LEU A 3 -19.52 41.84 8.25
C LEU A 3 -18.70 40.72 8.88
N GLN A 4 -19.33 39.81 9.65
CA GLN A 4 -18.64 38.65 10.20
C GLN A 4 -18.52 37.59 9.11
N ALA A 5 -17.32 37.44 8.56
CA ALA A 5 -16.98 36.35 7.66
C ALA A 5 -16.95 35.04 8.46
N PHE A 6 -17.94 34.17 8.26
CA PHE A 6 -17.88 32.79 8.70
C PHE A 6 -17.01 32.00 7.71
N ILE A 7 -15.74 31.84 8.06
CA ILE A 7 -14.82 30.95 7.34
C ILE A 7 -15.19 29.52 7.77
N PHE A 8 -15.95 28.82 6.92
CA PHE A 8 -16.10 27.37 7.04
C PHE A 8 -14.82 26.71 6.56
N LEU A 9 -13.90 26.45 7.48
CA LEU A 9 -12.76 25.56 7.25
C LEU A 9 -13.30 24.12 7.21
N LEU A 10 -13.74 23.67 6.04
CA LEU A 10 -13.97 22.25 5.80
C LEU A 10 -12.59 21.60 5.70
N LEU A 11 -12.04 21.19 6.84
CA LEU A 11 -10.96 20.20 6.88
C LEU A 11 -11.51 18.96 6.17
N GLY A 12 -11.09 18.77 4.93
CA GLY A 12 -11.45 17.60 4.15
C GLY A 12 -11.11 16.36 4.95
N LEU A 13 -12.14 15.61 5.35
CA LEU A 13 -11.99 14.20 5.69
C LEU A 13 -11.65 13.50 4.38
N GLY A 14 -10.42 13.66 3.93
CA GLY A 14 -9.85 12.93 2.82
C GLY A 14 -9.78 11.48 3.21
N LYS A 15 -10.90 10.76 3.07
CA LYS A 15 -10.85 9.32 2.89
C LYS A 15 -10.03 9.14 1.63
N SER A 16 -8.73 8.88 1.79
CA SER A 16 -7.86 8.42 0.73
C SER A 16 -8.41 7.06 0.32
N TYR A 17 -9.38 7.06 -0.59
CA TYR A 17 -9.82 5.84 -1.23
C TYR A 17 -8.63 5.36 -2.03
N ALA A 18 -8.05 4.26 -1.59
CA ALA A 18 -7.00 3.63 -2.35
C ALA A 18 -7.56 3.35 -3.75
N ALA A 19 -6.81 3.69 -4.79
CA ALA A 19 -7.40 3.70 -6.14
C ALA A 19 -7.52 2.28 -6.75
N HIS A 20 -7.26 1.23 -5.95
CA HIS A 20 -7.32 -0.18 -6.34
C HIS A 20 -6.50 -0.45 -7.60
N PHE A 21 -5.17 -0.48 -7.47
CA PHE A 21 -4.25 -0.70 -8.59
C PHE A 21 -4.63 -1.92 -9.44
N SER A 22 -5.18 -2.98 -8.84
CA SER A 22 -5.50 -4.24 -9.50
C SER A 22 -6.49 -4.12 -10.66
N LYS A 23 -7.27 -3.03 -10.72
CA LYS A 23 -8.21 -2.75 -11.81
C LYS A 23 -7.51 -2.44 -13.13
N THR A 24 -6.28 -1.94 -13.08
CA THR A 24 -5.55 -1.42 -14.25
C THR A 24 -4.10 -1.88 -14.28
N CYS A 25 -3.72 -2.78 -13.38
CA CYS A 25 -2.42 -3.43 -13.39
C CYS A 25 -2.59 -4.96 -13.52
N SER A 26 -1.53 -5.65 -13.89
CA SER A 26 -1.48 -7.11 -14.03
C SER A 26 -0.05 -7.63 -13.81
N SER A 27 0.11 -8.96 -13.86
CA SER A 27 1.41 -9.65 -13.74
C SER A 27 2.20 -9.24 -12.49
N TYR A 28 1.60 -9.41 -11.32
CA TYR A 28 2.21 -9.06 -10.04
C TYR A 28 3.26 -10.07 -9.61
N GLU A 29 4.42 -9.60 -9.20
CA GLU A 29 5.49 -10.43 -8.63
C GLU A 29 6.12 -9.72 -7.43
N LEU A 30 6.29 -10.45 -6.33
CA LEU A 30 6.86 -9.94 -5.09
C LEU A 30 8.28 -10.48 -4.91
N GLU A 31 9.26 -9.59 -4.78
CA GLU A 31 10.64 -9.92 -4.43
C GLU A 31 11.06 -9.08 -3.21
N GLY A 32 11.18 -9.73 -2.05
CA GLY A 32 11.42 -9.00 -0.79
C GLY A 32 10.28 -8.03 -0.48
N SER A 33 10.59 -6.74 -0.39
CA SER A 33 9.59 -5.66 -0.25
C SER A 33 9.17 -5.04 -1.58
N MET A 34 9.79 -5.42 -2.71
CA MET A 34 9.53 -4.84 -4.02
C MET A 34 8.38 -5.57 -4.70
N LEU A 35 7.34 -4.83 -5.08
CA LEU A 35 6.25 -5.34 -5.91
C LEU A 35 6.43 -4.85 -7.33
N PHE A 36 6.61 -5.78 -8.25
CA PHE A 36 6.68 -5.56 -9.70
C PHE A 36 5.29 -5.77 -10.30
N ALA A 37 4.91 -4.93 -11.25
CA ALA A 37 3.67 -5.05 -11.98
C ALA A 37 3.78 -4.44 -13.39
N LYS A 38 2.80 -4.77 -14.24
CA LYS A 38 2.51 -4.03 -15.47
C LYS A 38 1.27 -3.20 -15.23
N CYS A 39 1.34 -1.89 -15.42
CA CYS A 39 0.23 -0.99 -15.18
C CYS A 39 -0.13 -0.21 -16.43
N GLN A 40 -1.43 -0.02 -16.67
CA GLN A 40 -1.94 0.72 -17.80
C GLN A 40 -1.58 2.20 -17.65
N GLU A 41 -0.87 2.75 -18.65
CA GLU A 41 -0.55 4.17 -18.75
C GLU A 41 -1.63 4.93 -19.52
N SER A 42 -2.13 4.31 -20.60
CA SER A 42 -3.23 4.82 -21.44
C SER A 42 -3.95 3.64 -22.11
N PRO A 43 -5.09 3.84 -22.80
CA PRO A 43 -5.74 2.76 -23.56
C PRO A 43 -4.74 2.06 -24.50
N GLY A 44 -4.57 0.75 -24.32
CA GLY A 44 -3.64 -0.08 -25.12
C GLY A 44 -2.14 0.10 -24.83
N LYS A 45 -1.74 0.93 -23.86
CA LYS A 45 -0.35 1.13 -23.46
C LYS A 45 -0.14 0.76 -22.00
N GLU A 46 0.78 -0.15 -21.75
CA GLU A 46 1.20 -0.58 -20.41
C GLU A 46 2.66 -0.22 -20.14
N ARG A 47 3.00 -0.07 -18.86
CA ARG A 47 4.35 0.17 -18.37
C ARG A 47 4.70 -0.83 -17.29
N HIS A 48 5.92 -1.38 -17.35
CA HIS A 48 6.49 -2.11 -16.21
C HIS A 48 6.86 -1.12 -15.12
N THR A 49 6.45 -1.40 -13.90
CA THR A 49 6.63 -0.51 -12.77
C THR A 49 6.89 -1.32 -11.51
N THR A 50 7.55 -0.68 -10.55
CA THR A 50 7.91 -1.29 -9.29
C THR A 50 7.65 -0.31 -8.17
N VAL A 51 7.11 -0.80 -7.07
CA VAL A 51 6.97 -0.04 -5.83
C VAL A 51 7.65 -0.80 -4.69
N ASP A 52 8.34 -0.08 -3.82
CA ASP A 52 8.80 -0.64 -2.55
C ASP A 52 7.66 -0.54 -1.55
N LEU A 53 7.11 -1.68 -1.13
CA LEU A 53 5.99 -1.75 -0.19
C LEU A 53 6.34 -1.19 1.19
N ASN A 54 7.63 -1.10 1.56
CA ASN A 54 8.04 -0.43 2.80
C ASN A 54 7.74 1.06 2.82
N LYS A 55 7.38 1.65 1.68
CA LYS A 55 6.90 3.03 1.62
C LYS A 55 5.46 3.21 2.11
N CYS A 56 4.68 2.14 2.23
CA CYS A 56 3.29 2.23 2.69
C CYS A 56 2.78 1.07 3.56
N LEU A 57 3.59 0.04 3.79
CA LEU A 57 3.31 -1.02 4.75
C LEU A 57 4.14 -0.81 6.00
N GLY A 58 3.44 -0.74 7.13
CA GLY A 58 3.99 -0.78 8.48
C GLY A 58 3.54 -2.06 9.20
N HIS A 59 4.10 -2.27 10.39
CA HIS A 59 3.77 -3.39 11.25
C HIS A 59 3.25 -2.89 12.60
N LYS A 60 2.31 -3.63 13.16
CA LYS A 60 1.90 -3.47 14.56
C LYS A 60 1.45 -4.80 15.13
N GLU A 61 2.12 -5.26 16.19
CA GLU A 61 1.73 -6.45 16.98
C GLU A 61 1.47 -7.70 16.10
N GLY A 62 2.30 -7.89 15.07
CA GLY A 62 2.25 -9.02 14.14
C GLY A 62 1.21 -8.89 13.02
N THR A 63 0.65 -7.71 12.83
CA THR A 63 -0.29 -7.39 11.76
C THR A 63 0.33 -6.38 10.81
N LEU A 64 0.15 -6.59 9.50
CA LEU A 64 0.47 -5.59 8.49
C LEU A 64 -0.58 -4.49 8.51
N ILE A 65 -0.13 -3.25 8.51
CA ILE A 65 -0.97 -2.06 8.51
C ILE A 65 -0.44 -1.07 7.48
N ARG A 66 -1.21 -0.02 7.19
CA ARG A 66 -0.68 1.15 6.51
C ARG A 66 0.36 1.83 7.42
N GLY A 67 1.53 2.14 6.88
CA GLY A 67 2.66 2.67 7.64
C GLY A 67 3.94 2.62 6.81
N GLU A 68 5.09 2.45 7.44
CA GLU A 68 6.38 2.34 6.74
C GLU A 68 7.23 1.24 7.38
N ASN A 69 8.13 0.66 6.57
CA ASN A 69 9.20 -0.25 6.98
C ASN A 69 8.76 -1.61 7.61
N ALA A 70 7.60 -2.16 7.23
CA ALA A 70 7.15 -3.46 7.75
C ALA A 70 8.02 -4.66 7.36
N ILE A 71 8.50 -4.69 6.12
CA ILE A 71 9.08 -5.88 5.49
C ILE A 71 10.60 -5.78 5.52
N GLY A 72 11.25 -6.71 6.23
CA GLY A 72 12.68 -6.71 6.50
C GLY A 72 12.99 -6.37 7.96
N ASN A 73 14.25 -6.53 8.36
CA ASN A 73 14.78 -6.09 9.68
C ASN A 73 14.04 -6.63 10.92
N LEU A 74 13.70 -7.93 10.96
CA LEU A 74 13.08 -8.64 12.10
C LEU A 74 11.59 -8.34 12.37
N GLU A 75 10.96 -7.40 11.66
CA GLU A 75 9.53 -7.09 11.86
C GLU A 75 8.63 -8.09 11.12
N CYS A 76 8.59 -8.03 9.79
CA CYS A 76 7.95 -9.02 8.95
C CYS A 76 8.91 -9.55 7.88
N GLY A 77 8.75 -10.82 7.51
CA GLY A 77 9.51 -11.47 6.43
C GLY A 77 8.74 -12.65 5.85
N PHE A 78 9.35 -13.38 4.91
CA PHE A 78 8.73 -14.54 4.25
C PHE A 78 7.32 -14.24 3.72
N CYS A 79 7.20 -13.12 3.00
CA CYS A 79 5.94 -12.66 2.46
C CYS A 79 5.51 -13.48 1.24
N MET A 80 4.22 -13.76 1.15
CA MET A 80 3.58 -14.41 0.02
C MET A 80 2.49 -13.51 -0.53
N LEU A 81 2.37 -13.49 -1.86
CA LEU A 81 1.35 -12.76 -2.59
C LEU A 81 0.37 -13.76 -3.22
N ALA A 82 -0.93 -13.58 -2.96
CA ALA A 82 -2.02 -14.34 -3.57
C ALA A 82 -3.03 -13.36 -4.18
N GLY A 83 -2.93 -13.11 -5.48
CA GLY A 83 -3.67 -12.03 -6.14
C GLY A 83 -3.21 -10.68 -5.59
N THR A 84 -4.12 -9.92 -4.96
CA THR A 84 -3.81 -8.66 -4.29
C THR A 84 -3.56 -8.83 -2.80
N GLN A 85 -3.74 -10.04 -2.25
CA GLN A 85 -3.58 -10.30 -0.82
C GLN A 85 -2.12 -10.60 -0.50
N ILE A 86 -1.51 -9.79 0.37
CA ILE A 86 -0.18 -10.06 0.92
C ILE A 86 -0.31 -10.61 2.34
N GLN A 87 0.45 -11.66 2.65
CA GLN A 87 0.60 -12.19 4.00
C GLN A 87 2.08 -12.41 4.28
N CYS A 88 2.55 -12.01 5.46
CA CYS A 88 3.94 -12.18 5.87
C CYS A 88 4.02 -12.89 7.23
N MET A 89 5.18 -13.46 7.54
CA MET A 89 5.52 -13.90 8.89
C MET A 89 6.00 -12.69 9.68
N CYS A 90 5.23 -12.26 10.67
CA CYS A 90 5.49 -11.05 11.44
C CYS A 90 5.74 -11.33 12.92
N TYR A 91 6.60 -10.54 13.53
CA TYR A 91 6.92 -10.57 14.94
C TYR A 91 5.74 -10.07 15.78
N ARG A 92 5.31 -10.87 16.77
CA ARG A 92 4.19 -10.54 17.67
C ARG A 92 4.64 -10.09 19.06
N GLY A 93 5.96 -9.94 19.27
CA GLY A 93 6.54 -9.75 20.59
C GLY A 93 6.99 -11.06 21.24
N LYS A 94 7.83 -10.95 22.28
CA LYS A 94 8.30 -12.07 23.11
C LYS A 94 8.94 -13.23 22.33
N GLY A 95 9.64 -12.95 21.24
CA GLY A 95 10.28 -13.99 20.42
C GLY A 95 9.31 -14.74 19.48
N VAL A 96 8.04 -14.37 19.41
CA VAL A 96 7.04 -15.06 18.59
C VAL A 96 6.99 -14.44 17.20
N ILE A 97 7.15 -15.26 16.17
CA ILE A 97 6.90 -14.91 14.76
C ILE A 97 5.77 -15.81 14.25
N ALA A 98 4.76 -15.22 13.61
CA ALA A 98 3.61 -15.95 13.10
C ALA A 98 3.01 -15.24 11.87
N PRO A 99 2.20 -15.92 11.05
CA PRO A 99 1.55 -15.29 9.90
C PRO A 99 0.71 -14.08 10.32
N SER A 100 0.80 -12.98 9.59
CA SER A 100 -0.13 -11.85 9.72
C SER A 100 -1.51 -12.26 9.19
N SER A 101 -2.54 -11.46 9.48
CA SER A 101 -3.73 -11.50 8.62
C SER A 101 -3.35 -11.02 7.21
N PRO A 102 -3.98 -11.55 6.14
CA PRO A 102 -3.79 -11.02 4.80
C PRO A 102 -4.23 -9.56 4.70
N LEU A 103 -3.40 -8.72 4.09
CA LEU A 103 -3.71 -7.33 3.77
C LEU A 103 -3.96 -7.22 2.27
N ASN A 104 -5.01 -6.50 1.88
CA ASN A 104 -5.31 -6.26 0.47
C ASN A 104 -4.49 -5.08 -0.04
N LEU A 105 -3.58 -5.32 -0.99
CA LEU A 105 -2.73 -4.28 -1.56
C LEU A 105 -3.51 -3.23 -2.35
N ASP A 106 -4.73 -3.54 -2.77
CA ASP A 106 -5.64 -2.55 -3.33
C ASP A 106 -6.02 -1.45 -2.34
N ASP A 107 -5.87 -1.67 -1.02
CA ASP A 107 -6.18 -0.71 0.02
C ASP A 107 -5.03 0.29 0.27
N VAL A 108 -3.87 0.07 -0.37
CA VAL A 108 -2.66 0.88 -0.15
C VAL A 108 -1.94 1.28 -1.44
N LEU A 109 -2.27 0.67 -2.58
CA LEU A 109 -1.64 0.96 -3.87
C LEU A 109 -2.63 1.45 -4.94
N SER A 110 -2.13 2.38 -5.76
CA SER A 110 -2.79 2.86 -6.97
C SER A 110 -1.89 2.80 -8.20
N ASN A 111 -2.55 2.79 -9.36
CA ASN A 111 -1.92 3.08 -10.64
C ASN A 111 -2.06 4.58 -10.96
N GLN A 112 -0.96 5.31 -11.00
CA GLN A 112 -0.90 6.73 -11.32
C GLN A 112 -0.26 6.91 -12.70
N GLY A 113 -1.09 6.86 -13.75
CA GLY A 113 -0.65 7.02 -15.14
C GLY A 113 0.43 6.03 -15.55
N GLY A 114 0.28 4.76 -15.16
CA GLY A 114 1.23 3.66 -15.41
C GLY A 114 2.30 3.47 -14.33
N THR A 115 2.33 4.30 -13.28
CA THR A 115 3.26 4.15 -12.14
C THR A 115 2.50 3.54 -10.99
N LEU A 116 2.94 2.39 -10.52
CA LEU A 116 2.43 1.82 -9.28
C LEU A 116 2.99 2.63 -8.11
N ALA A 117 2.10 3.13 -7.26
CA ALA A 117 2.46 4.02 -6.17
C ALA A 117 1.66 3.70 -4.91
N CYS A 118 2.26 4.04 -3.78
CA CYS A 118 1.56 4.04 -2.50
C CYS A 118 0.55 5.20 -2.46
N ASP A 119 -0.69 4.90 -2.07
CA ASP A 119 -1.74 5.90 -1.95
C ASP A 119 -1.48 6.85 -0.79
N GLY A 120 -1.81 8.14 -0.93
CA GLY A 120 -1.67 9.13 0.15
C GLY A 120 -0.25 9.65 0.39
N GLN A 121 0.67 9.45 -0.57
CA GLN A 121 1.93 10.19 -0.63
C GLN A 121 1.77 11.38 -1.59
N ALA A 122 1.22 12.47 -1.07
CA ALA A 122 1.31 13.81 -1.64
C ALA A 122 1.78 14.78 -0.56
#